data_AF-A0A5C8VRA4-F1
#
_entry.id   AF-A0A5C8VRA4-F1
#
_cell.length_a   1.000
_cell.length_b   1.000
_cell.length_c   1.000
_cell.angle_alpha   90.00
_cell.angle_beta   90.00
_cell.angle_gamma   90.00
#
_symmetry.space_group_name_H-M   'P 1'
#
loop_
_entity.id
_entity.type
_entity.pdbx_description
1 polymer ?
#
loop_
_entity_poly.entity_id
_entity_poly.type
_entity_poly.pdbx_seq_one_letter_code
_entity_poly.pdbx_strand_id
1 'polypeptide(L)' 'MRRATIDELARGATRTVERIIAADPGEGPAERESRIRDALALWIEHAVEREARNDRRRVGRTRP' A
#
# COMPACT_ATOMS: atom_id res chain seq x y z
N MET A 1 1.44 -4.26 -13.37
CA MET A 1 0.64 -3.05 -13.04
C MET A 1 1.11 -1.88 -13.91
N ARG A 2 0.28 -0.86 -14.20
CA ARG A 2 0.74 0.36 -14.89
C ARG A 2 1.49 1.27 -13.91
N ARG A 3 2.49 2.02 -14.39
CA ARG A 3 3.31 2.94 -13.56
C ARG A 3 2.45 3.95 -12.79
N ALA A 4 1.47 4.56 -13.46
CA ALA A 4 0.56 5.53 -12.83
C ALA A 4 -0.17 4.95 -11.59
N THR A 5 -0.56 3.68 -11.63
CA THR A 5 -1.19 3.00 -10.48
C THR A 5 -0.19 2.73 -9.37
N ILE A 6 1.05 2.36 -9.69
CA ILE A 6 2.12 2.21 -8.69
C ILE A 6 2.35 3.55 -7.98
N ASP A 7 2.45 4.64 -8.74
CA ASP A 7 2.68 5.97 -8.17
C ASP A 7 1.47 6.42 -7.30
N GLU A 8 0.25 6.06 -7.68
CA GLU A 8 -0.95 6.32 -6.88
C GLU A 8 -0.91 5.58 -5.53
N LEU A 9 -0.56 4.29 -5.55
CA LEU A 9 -0.42 3.47 -4.34
C LEU A 9 0.69 4.00 -3.44
N ALA A 10 1.85 4.34 -4.02
CA ALA A 10 2.97 4.93 -3.28
C ALA A 10 2.57 6.25 -2.61
N ARG A 11 1.89 7.15 -3.34
CA ARG A 11 1.36 8.39 -2.78
C ARG A 11 0.33 8.14 -1.66
N GLY A 12 -0.50 7.11 -1.79
CA GLY A 12 -1.45 6.70 -0.76
C GLY A 12 -0.78 6.20 0.52
N ALA A 13 0.25 5.37 0.37
CA ALA A 13 1.06 4.87 1.47
C ALA A 13 1.78 6.02 2.20
N THR A 14 2.43 6.93 1.46
CA THR A 14 3.10 8.12 2.02
C THR A 14 2.13 8.96 2.84
N ARG A 15 0.95 9.31 2.30
CA ARG A 15 -0.07 10.08 3.04
C ARG A 15 -0.59 9.36 4.29
N THR A 16 -0.53 8.04 4.32
CA THR A 16 -0.92 7.25 5.49
C THR A 16 0.15 7.32 6.57
N VAL A 17 1.43 7.18 6.19
CA VAL A 17 2.57 7.36 7.10
C VAL A 17 2.62 8.78 7.65
N GLU A 18 2.46 9.80 6.80
CA GLU A 18 2.39 11.20 7.22
C GLU A 18 1.28 11.43 8.25
N ARG A 19 0.10 10.82 8.06
CA ARG A 19 -0.98 10.88 9.05
C ARG A 19 -0.63 10.18 10.37
N ILE A 20 0.06 9.04 10.33
CA ILE A 20 0.51 8.35 11.54
C ILE A 20 1.54 9.19 12.29
N ILE A 21 2.44 9.86 11.57
CA ILE A 21 3.46 10.74 12.17
C ILE A 21 2.82 12.01 12.74
N ALA A 22 1.86 12.60 12.01
CA ALA A 22 1.20 13.85 12.40
C ALA A 22 0.12 13.65 13.47
N ALA A 23 -0.44 12.45 13.60
CA ALA A 23 -1.27 12.09 14.73
C ALA A 23 -0.35 11.98 15.95
N ASP A 24 -0.31 13.04 16.77
CA ASP A 24 0.47 13.09 18.01
C ASP A 24 -0.28 12.35 19.14
N PRO A 25 0.23 11.22 19.69
CA PRO A 25 -0.55 10.42 20.63
C PRO A 25 0.15 10.20 21.98
N GLY A 26 1.22 10.93 22.31
CA GLY A 26 2.08 10.56 23.46
C GLY A 26 2.71 9.16 23.36
N GLU A 27 2.47 8.44 22.25
CA GLU A 27 3.07 7.16 21.91
C GLU A 27 4.58 7.34 21.73
N GLY A 28 5.33 6.44 22.35
CA GLY A 28 6.78 6.38 22.22
C GLY A 28 7.20 6.08 20.77
N PRO A 29 8.45 6.39 20.39
CA PRO A 29 8.94 6.14 19.02
C PRO A 29 8.72 4.72 18.50
N ALA A 30 8.77 3.70 19.38
CA ALA A 30 8.59 2.30 19.02
C ALA A 30 7.15 1.93 18.60
N GLU A 31 6.15 2.48 19.29
CA GLU A 31 4.73 2.23 18.99
C GLU A 31 4.37 2.85 17.64
N ARG A 32 4.87 4.07 17.39
CA ARG A 32 4.74 4.75 16.10
C ARG A 32 5.39 3.95 14.97
N GLU A 33 6.61 3.46 15.19
CA GLU A 33 7.31 2.64 14.21
C GLU A 33 6.54 1.35 13.90
N SER A 34 5.99 0.68 14.92
CA SER A 34 5.15 -0.50 14.74
C SER A 34 3.94 -0.20 13.85
N ARG A 35 3.20 0.88 14.12
CA ARG A 35 2.05 1.30 13.32
C ARG A 35 2.39 1.64 11.88
N ILE A 36 3.55 2.27 11.65
CA ILE A 36 4.05 2.55 10.30
C ILE A 36 4.34 1.24 9.56
N ARG A 37 5.00 0.27 10.21
CA ARG A 37 5.30 -1.04 9.62
C ARG A 37 4.02 -1.79 9.25
N ASP A 38 3.03 -1.82 10.14
CA ASP A 38 1.73 -2.45 9.90
C ASP A 38 1.00 -1.79 8.74
N ALA A 39 0.95 -0.45 8.71
CA ALA A 39 0.32 0.29 7.63
C ALA A 39 0.99 0.02 6.27
N LEU A 40 2.33 -0.02 6.23
CA LEU A 40 3.06 -0.33 5.00
C LEU A 40 2.83 -1.78 4.54
N ALA A 41 2.77 -2.74 5.47
CA ALA A 41 2.44 -4.13 5.15
C ALA A 41 1.06 -4.25 4.48
N LEU A 42 0.04 -3.55 5.00
CA LEU A 42 -1.29 -3.50 4.40
C LEU A 42 -1.29 -2.88 2.99
N TRP A 43 -0.50 -1.83 2.76
CA TRP A 43 -0.36 -1.25 1.43
C TRP A 43 0.33 -2.20 0.44
N ILE A 44 1.33 -2.96 0.89
CA ILE A 44 1.99 -3.99 0.09
C ILE A 44 1.01 -5.10 -0.27
N GLU A 45 0.25 -5.62 0.70
CA GLU A 45 -0.78 -6.64 0.48
C GLU A 45 -1.80 -6.15 -0.56
N HIS A 46 -2.32 -4.94 -0.39
CA HIS A 46 -3.25 -4.34 -1.34
C HIS A 46 -2.67 -4.23 -2.77
N ALA A 47 -1.41 -3.83 -2.89
CA ALA A 47 -0.73 -3.74 -4.18
C ALA A 47 -0.57 -5.12 -4.85
N VAL A 48 -0.18 -6.13 -4.06
CA VAL A 48 -0.02 -7.52 -4.52
C VAL A 48 -1.36 -8.08 -5.00
N GLU A 49 -2.43 -7.91 -4.23
CA GLU A 49 -3.75 -8.38 -4.64
C GLU A 49 -4.22 -7.71 -5.94
N ARG A 50 -3.99 -6.41 -6.07
CA ARG A 50 -4.37 -5.65 -7.27
C ARG A 50 -3.61 -6.16 -8.49
N GLU A 51 -2.33 -6.46 -8.34
CA GLU A 51 -1.55 -7.04 -9.43
C GLU A 51 -2.01 -8.45 -9.77
N ALA A 52 -2.28 -9.30 -8.79
CA ALA A 52 -2.82 -10.64 -9.02
C ALA A 52 -4.18 -10.60 -9.75
N ARG A 53 -5.03 -9.60 -9.47
CA ARG A 53 -6.29 -9.38 -10.21
C ARG A 53 -6.02 -8.89 -11.65
N ASN A 54 -5.06 -8.00 -11.85
CA ASN A 54 -4.68 -7.53 -13.19
C ASN A 54 -4.11 -8.66 -14.05
N ASP A 55 -3.29 -9.51 -13.46
CA ASP A 55 -2.68 -10.66 -14.14
C ASP A 55 -3.75 -11.68 -14.56
N ARG A 56 -4.67 -12.04 -13.64
CA ARG A 56 -5.85 -12.87 -13.98
C ARG A 56 -6.67 -12.30 -15.13
N ARG A 57 -6.91 -10.98 -15.14
CA ARG A 57 -7.63 -10.30 -16.24
C ARG A 57 -6.86 -10.32 -17.56
N ARG A 58 -5.52 -10.29 -17.50
CA ARG A 58 -4.67 -10.39 -18.69
C ARG A 58 -4.73 -11.79 -19.27
N VAL A 59 -4.51 -12.82 -18.44
CA VAL A 59 -4.61 -14.23 -18.86
C VAL A 59 -5.99 -14.54 -19.44
N GLY A 60 -7.07 -14.08 -18.79
CA GLY A 60 -8.44 -14.27 -19.28
C GLY A 60 -8.76 -13.56 -20.60
N ARG A 61 -8.00 -12.52 -20.96
CA ARG A 61 -8.10 -11.85 -22.28
C ARG A 61 -7.25 -12.53 -23.35
N THR A 62 -6.21 -13.25 -22.96
CA THR A 62 -5.29 -13.93 -23.88
C THR A 62 -5.74 -15.35 -24.23
N ARG A 63 -6.66 -15.96 -23.47
CA ARG A 63 -7.27 -17.24 -23.84
C ARG A 63 -8.35 -17.01 -24.92
N PRO A 64 -8.22 -17.64 -26.10
CA PRO A 64 -9.21 -17.58 -27.18
C PRO A 64 -10.50 -18.31 -26.82
#